data_AF-A0A8B6M9M5-F1
#
_entry.id   AF-A0A8B6M9M5-F1
#
_cell.length_a   1.000
_cell.length_b   1.000
_cell.length_c   1.000
_cell.angle_alpha   90.00
_cell.angle_beta   90.00
_cell.angle_gamma   90.00
#
_symmetry.space_group_name_H-M   'P 1'
#
loop_
_entity.id
_entity.type
_entity.pdbx_description
1 polymer ?
#
loop_
_entity_poly.entity_id
_entity_poly.type
_entity_poly.pdbx_seq_one_letter_code
_entity_poly.pdbx_strand_id
1 'polypeptide(L)'
;MIESMVTATARNIADLIANREPTHEATWNAVCLADFGDSGVAFVALPQIPPRNVNWSSQGYWVHLAKVGFEKYFLRKIRSGSSEPGYERFVMKKLGIERLKPMAGKRAS
;
A
#
# COMPACT_ATOMS: atom_id res chain seq x y z
N MET A 1 2.31 3.36 3.18
CA MET A 1 2.00 3.56 1.75
C MET A 1 0.83 4.53 1.65
N ILE A 2 0.84 5.44 0.66
CA ILE A 2 -0.17 6.50 0.55
C ILE A 2 -1.57 5.92 0.31
N GLU A 3 -1.67 4.82 -0.44
CA GLU A 3 -2.92 4.11 -0.72
C GLU A 3 -3.62 3.63 0.57
N SER A 4 -2.85 3.17 1.56
CA SER A 4 -3.35 2.80 2.89
C SER A 4 -3.91 4.01 3.64
N MET A 5 -3.25 5.17 3.55
CA MET A 5 -3.71 6.41 4.18
C MET A 5 -5.02 6.87 3.57
N VAL A 6 -5.09 6.94 2.24
CA VAL A 6 -6.32 7.34 1.52
C VAL A 6 -7.47 6.39 1.87
N THR A 7 -7.22 5.09 1.96
CA THR A 7 -8.24 4.10 2.37
C THR A 7 -8.73 4.34 3.80
N ALA A 8 -7.81 4.56 4.75
CA ALA A 8 -8.17 4.82 6.15
C ALA A 8 -8.98 6.12 6.27
N THR A 9 -8.53 7.18 5.62
CA THR A 9 -9.21 8.49 5.61
C THR A 9 -10.60 8.38 4.99
N ALA A 10 -10.76 7.74 3.83
CA ALA A 10 -12.05 7.59 3.18
C ALA A 10 -13.06 6.83 4.06
N ARG A 11 -12.64 5.75 4.73
CA ARG A 11 -13.50 4.98 5.63
C ARG A 11 -13.87 5.76 6.89
N ASN A 12 -12.91 6.44 7.51
CA ASN A 12 -13.16 7.25 8.69
C ASN A 12 -14.10 8.42 8.39
N ILE A 13 -13.99 9.06 7.21
CA ILE A 13 -14.96 10.08 6.78
C ILE A 13 -16.37 9.48 6.63
N ALA A 14 -16.49 8.30 6.03
CA ALA A 14 -17.78 7.61 5.92
C ALA A 14 -18.37 7.26 7.30
N ASP A 15 -17.55 6.86 8.26
CA ASP A 15 -17.97 6.60 9.64
C ASP A 15 -18.47 7.86 10.33
N LEU A 16 -17.75 8.98 10.19
CA LEU A 16 -18.16 10.27 10.73
C LEU A 16 -19.50 10.73 10.15
N ILE A 17 -19.70 10.59 8.83
CA ILE A 17 -20.98 10.88 8.17
C ILE A 17 -22.10 10.00 8.74
N ALA A 18 -21.80 8.75 9.12
CA ALA A 18 -22.73 7.81 9.72
C ALA A 18 -22.85 7.93 11.25
N ASN A 19 -22.29 8.97 11.88
CA ASN A 19 -22.23 9.15 13.35
C ASN A 19 -21.58 7.97 14.10
N ARG A 20 -20.56 7.35 13.50
CA ARG A 20 -19.74 6.29 14.12
C ARG A 20 -18.35 6.82 14.44
N GLU A 21 -17.70 6.17 15.40
CA GLU A 21 -16.32 6.50 15.79
C GLU A 21 -15.34 6.08 14.67
N PRO A 22 -14.41 6.97 14.23
CA PRO A 22 -13.45 6.66 13.18
C PRO A 22 -12.28 5.83 13.74
N THR A 23 -12.26 4.53 13.46
CA THR A 23 -11.28 3.59 14.05
C THR A 23 -10.25 3.05 13.05
N HIS A 24 -10.26 3.48 11.79
CA HIS A 24 -9.40 2.90 10.76
C HIS A 24 -8.00 3.52 10.79
N GLU A 25 -6.97 2.68 10.96
CA GLU A 25 -5.56 3.08 10.88
C GLU A 25 -4.86 2.48 9.66
N ALA A 26 -4.10 3.31 8.93
CA ALA A 26 -3.28 2.89 7.81
C ALA A 26 -2.03 2.09 8.25
N THR A 27 -1.61 1.12 7.44
CA THR A 27 -0.29 0.49 7.56
C THR A 27 0.80 1.30 6.84
N TRP A 28 1.90 1.54 7.56
CA TRP A 28 3.00 2.42 7.14
C TRP A 28 4.16 1.61 6.58
N ASN A 29 4.02 1.26 5.31
CA ASN A 29 5.00 0.49 4.53
C ASN A 29 5.59 1.35 3.41
N ALA A 30 6.84 1.11 3.04
CA ALA A 30 7.51 1.76 1.92
C ALA A 30 8.01 0.73 0.91
N VAL A 31 7.68 0.95 -0.37
CA VAL A 31 8.19 0.20 -1.51
C VAL A 31 8.65 1.24 -2.54
N CYS A 32 9.93 1.21 -2.89
CA CYS A 32 10.53 2.15 -3.83
C CYS A 32 11.19 1.38 -4.98
N LEU A 33 10.90 1.80 -6.21
CA LEU A 33 11.59 1.34 -7.42
C LEU A 33 12.37 2.54 -7.99
N ALA A 34 13.70 2.45 -7.93
CA ALA A 34 14.62 3.37 -8.56
C ALA A 34 15.06 2.77 -9.91
N ASP A 35 14.81 3.49 -10.99
CA ASP A 35 15.06 3.05 -12.37
C ASP A 35 16.19 3.88 -12.97
N PHE A 36 17.18 3.21 -13.55
CA PHE A 36 18.37 3.81 -14.17
C PHE A 36 18.41 3.60 -15.69
N GLY A 37 17.33 3.07 -16.30
CA GLY A 37 17.20 2.84 -17.73
C GLY A 37 17.53 1.40 -18.14
N ASP A 38 18.77 0.95 -17.92
CA ASP A 38 19.23 -0.42 -18.22
C ASP A 38 19.36 -1.31 -16.96
N SER A 39 19.04 -0.75 -15.79
CA SER A 39 19.08 -1.40 -14.50
C SER A 39 18.23 -0.62 -13.49
N GLY A 40 18.08 -1.13 -12.27
CA GLY A 40 17.41 -0.41 -11.21
C GLY A 40 17.54 -1.10 -9.85
N VAL A 41 17.09 -0.43 -8.80
CA VAL A 41 17.07 -0.93 -7.42
C VAL A 41 15.65 -0.88 -6.87
N ALA A 42 15.15 -2.02 -6.40
CA ALA A 42 13.94 -2.14 -5.62
C ALA A 42 14.28 -2.15 -4.13
N PHE A 43 13.54 -1.40 -3.33
CA PHE A 43 13.67 -1.32 -1.88
C PHE A 43 12.32 -1.53 -1.21
N VAL A 44 12.29 -2.38 -0.19
CA VAL A 44 11.10 -2.67 0.62
C VAL A 44 11.44 -2.47 2.10
N ALA A 45 10.73 -1.56 2.75
CA ALA A 45 10.85 -1.25 4.17
C ALA A 45 9.49 -1.38 4.88
N LEU A 46 9.41 -2.33 5.81
CA LEU A 46 8.22 -2.61 6.62
C LEU A 46 8.63 -2.66 8.09
N PRO A 47 8.16 -1.75 8.97
CA PRO A 47 7.54 -0.45 8.67
C PRO A 47 8.50 0.55 7.99
N GLN A 48 7.94 1.66 7.51
CA GLN A 48 8.69 2.77 6.92
C GLN A 48 9.66 3.42 7.94
N ILE A 49 9.17 3.70 9.15
CA ILE A 49 9.93 4.32 10.25
C ILE A 49 10.63 3.22 11.06
N PRO A 50 11.95 3.33 11.35
CA PRO A 50 12.67 2.36 12.19
C PRO A 50 12.09 2.22 13.62
N PRO A 51 12.26 1.07 14.28
CA PRO A 51 12.92 -0.16 13.83
C PRO A 51 12.10 -0.95 12.80
N ARG A 52 12.78 -1.52 11.80
CA ARG A 52 12.13 -2.21 10.66
C ARG A 52 12.13 -3.73 10.85
N ASN A 53 11.00 -4.38 10.56
CA ASN A 53 10.86 -5.83 10.53
C ASN A 53 11.42 -6.42 9.23
N VAL A 54 11.21 -5.72 8.12
CA VAL A 54 11.72 -6.08 6.79
C VAL A 54 12.47 -4.89 6.23
N ASN A 55 13.73 -5.13 5.85
CA ASN A 55 14.58 -4.19 5.16
C ASN A 55 15.28 -4.93 4.02
N TRP A 56 14.65 -4.97 2.86
CA TRP A 56 15.12 -5.74 1.71
C TRP A 56 15.40 -4.82 0.53
N SER A 57 16.47 -5.13 -0.20
CA SER A 57 16.78 -4.47 -1.46
C SER A 57 17.26 -5.48 -2.49
N SER A 58 17.00 -5.20 -3.75
CA SER A 58 17.48 -6.00 -4.87
C SER A 58 17.70 -5.12 -6.09
N GLN A 59 18.72 -5.46 -6.85
CA GLN A 59 19.13 -4.73 -8.05
C GLN A 59 18.98 -5.62 -9.28
N GLY A 60 18.65 -5.00 -10.41
CA GLY A 60 18.70 -5.66 -11.72
C GLY A 60 17.79 -5.00 -12.75
N TYR A 61 17.91 -5.44 -14.01
CA TYR A 61 17.08 -4.95 -15.12
C TYR A 61 15.59 -5.20 -14.90
N TRP A 62 15.22 -6.24 -14.14
CA TRP A 62 13.83 -6.51 -13.79
C TRP A 62 13.16 -5.33 -13.06
N VAL A 63 13.93 -4.48 -12.36
CA VAL A 63 13.41 -3.29 -11.68
C VAL A 63 12.95 -2.23 -12.69
N HIS A 64 13.69 -2.04 -13.78
CA HIS A 64 13.29 -1.16 -14.89
C HIS A 64 11.95 -1.61 -15.47
N LEU A 65 11.85 -2.90 -15.81
CA LEU A 65 10.61 -3.49 -16.32
C LEU A 65 9.44 -3.36 -15.32
N ALA A 66 9.71 -3.56 -14.02
CA ALA A 66 8.73 -3.39 -12.97
C ALA A 66 8.24 -1.93 -12.86
N LYS A 67 9.15 -0.95 -12.98
CA LYS A 67 8.81 0.48 -12.96
C LYS A 67 7.89 0.86 -14.12
N VAL A 68 8.26 0.49 -15.34
CA VAL A 68 7.46 0.74 -16.55
C VAL A 68 6.09 0.05 -16.47
N GLY A 69 6.06 -1.18 -15.97
CA GLY A 69 4.81 -1.92 -15.75
C GLY A 69 3.89 -1.23 -14.74
N PHE A 70 4.45 -0.79 -13.61
CA PHE A 70 3.71 -0.06 -12.57
C PHE A 70 3.13 1.26 -13.08
N GLU A 71 3.89 2.04 -13.85
CA GLU A 71 3.43 3.31 -14.42
C GLU A 71 2.20 3.11 -15.32
N LYS A 72 2.29 2.19 -16.28
CA LYS A 72 1.18 1.87 -17.19
C LYS A 72 -0.04 1.38 -16.42
N TYR A 73 0.18 0.53 -15.42
CA TYR A 73 -0.88 0.03 -14.56
C TYR A 73 -1.58 1.14 -13.78
N PHE A 74 -0.80 1.99 -13.11
CA PHE A 74 -1.32 3.07 -12.27
C PHE A 74 -2.11 4.09 -13.10
N LEU A 75 -1.58 4.52 -14.26
CA LEU A 75 -2.30 5.43 -15.15
C LEU A 75 -3.59 4.82 -15.70
N ARG A 76 -3.58 3.53 -16.07
CA ARG A 76 -4.80 2.83 -16.50
C ARG A 76 -5.85 2.80 -15.38
N LYS A 77 -5.42 2.55 -14.14
CA LYS A 77 -6.28 2.54 -12.95
C LYS A 77 -6.96 3.89 -12.71
N ILE A 78 -6.19 4.98 -12.81
CA ILE A 78 -6.72 6.35 -12.69
C ILE A 78 -7.75 6.64 -13.77
N ARG A 79 -7.47 6.28 -15.03
CA ARG A 79 -8.40 6.48 -16.16
C ARG A 79 -9.68 5.67 -16.04
N SER A 80 -9.64 4.47 -15.46
CA SER A 80 -10.82 3.62 -15.28
C SER A 80 -11.63 3.96 -14.01
N GLY A 81 -11.17 4.91 -13.18
CA GLY A 81 -11.90 5.35 -11.98
C GLY A 81 -12.02 4.31 -10.87
N SER A 82 -11.25 3.22 -10.92
CA SER A 82 -11.34 2.12 -9.95
C SER A 82 -10.13 2.14 -9.02
N SER A 83 -10.32 2.50 -7.75
CA SER A 83 -9.24 2.54 -6.74
C SER A 83 -8.76 1.16 -6.29
N GLU A 84 -9.62 0.13 -6.38
CA GLU A 84 -9.29 -1.28 -6.15
C GLU A 84 -10.00 -2.16 -7.19
N PRO A 85 -9.33 -2.60 -8.25
CA PRO A 85 -9.84 -3.72 -9.02
C PRO A 85 -10.02 -4.91 -8.06
N GLY A 86 -11.17 -5.59 -8.07
CA GLY A 86 -11.46 -6.68 -7.12
C GLY A 86 -10.39 -7.79 -7.08
N TYR A 87 -9.66 -7.98 -8.18
CA TYR A 87 -8.53 -8.92 -8.24
C TYR A 87 -7.34 -8.50 -7.36
N GLU A 88 -7.05 -7.20 -7.23
CA GLU A 88 -5.91 -6.68 -6.48
C GLU A 88 -6.12 -6.92 -4.98
N ARG A 89 -7.35 -6.72 -4.50
CA ARG A 89 -7.74 -7.03 -3.11
C ARG A 89 -7.62 -8.52 -2.79
N PHE A 90 -7.98 -9.39 -3.74
CA PHE A 90 -7.85 -10.85 -3.57
C PHE A 90 -6.39 -11.30 -3.52
N VAL A 91 -5.54 -10.77 -4.41
CA VAL A 91 -4.11 -11.09 -4.46
C VAL A 91 -3.38 -10.55 -3.23
N MET A 92 -3.63 -9.30 -2.83
CA MET A 92 -3.03 -8.70 -1.63
C MET A 92 -3.41 -9.45 -0.35
N LYS A 93 -4.68 -9.89 -0.23
CA LYS A 93 -5.14 -10.69 0.91
C LYS A 93 -4.46 -12.06 0.97
N LYS A 94 -4.25 -12.72 -0.19
CA LYS A 94 -3.49 -13.98 -0.26
C LYS A 94 -2.01 -13.82 0.10
N LEU A 95 -1.44 -12.64 -0.12
CA LEU A 95 -0.05 -12.32 0.21
C LEU A 95 0.14 -11.73 1.61
N GLY A 96 -0.93 -11.62 2.42
CA GLY A 96 -0.85 -11.13 3.81
C GLY A 96 -0.55 -9.63 3.96
N ILE A 97 -0.65 -8.85 2.87
CA ILE A 97 -0.39 -7.41 2.88
C ILE A 97 -1.72 -6.69 3.11
N GLU A 98 -2.06 -6.44 4.38
CA GLU A 98 -3.25 -5.67 4.74
C GLU A 98 -2.99 -4.16 4.68
N ARG A 99 -3.90 -3.42 4.03
CA ARG A 99 -3.82 -1.95 3.87
C ARG A 99 -4.12 -1.18 5.14
N LEU A 100 -4.91 -1.77 6.03
CA LEU A 100 -5.24 -1.20 7.34
C LEU A 100 -4.67 -2.11 8.42
N LYS A 101 -4.34 -1.54 9.56
CA LYS A 101 -3.97 -2.36 10.72
C LYS A 101 -5.19 -3.16 11.18
N PRO A 102 -4.99 -4.37 11.75
CA PRO A 102 -6.04 -5.02 12.50
C PRO A 102 -6.53 -4.05 13.56
N MET A 103 -7.85 -3.89 13.70
CA MET A 103 -8.43 -3.07 14.77
C MET A 103 -7.80 -3.50 16.08
N ALA A 104 -7.05 -2.59 16.72
CA ALA A 104 -6.65 -2.79 18.09
C ALA A 104 -7.96 -2.92 18.87
N GLY A 105 -8.22 -4.12 19.38
CA GLY A 105 -9.43 -4.41 20.13
C GLY A 105 -9.62 -3.32 21.18
N LYS A 106 -10.86 -2.86 21.33
CA LYS A 106 -11.33 -2.17 22.53
C LYS A 106 -10.56 -2.76 23.71
N ARG A 107 -9.72 -1.95 24.37
CA ARG A 107 -9.30 -2.29 25.73
C ARG A 107 -10.61 -2.38 26.49
N ALA A 108 -11.06 -3.60 26.77
CA ALA A 108 -12.03 -3.84 27.81
C ALA A 108 -11.48 -3.14 29.05
N SER A 109 -12.37 -2.40 29.72
CA SER A 109 -12.16 -1.72 30.99
C SER A 109 -11.31 -2.54 31.97
#